data_AF-A0A4Q6F0E5-F1
#
_entry.id   AF-A0A4Q6F0E5-F1
#
_cell.length_a   1.000
_cell.length_b   1.000
_cell.length_c   1.000
_cell.angle_alpha   90.00
_cell.angle_beta   90.00
_cell.angle_gamma   90.00
#
_symmetry.space_group_name_H-M   'P 1'
#
loop_
_entity.id
_entity.type
_entity.pdbx_description
1 polymer ?
#
loop_
_entity_poly.entity_id
_entity_poly.type
_entity_poly.pdbx_seq_one_letter_code
_entity_poly.pdbx_strand_id
1 'polypeptide(L)'
;MSLSRRLFFGIGSGMGLCGLLPTQKLAAADTSVSRRKHFEDLSKIFAYGVASGDPLKDRVILWTHVDERGQDHVLVEWEVALDPEFENTVSIGTAYAEPSSDFTVKIDAILPFAGTTYYYRFRAHNYWSPVGRTKTAPEKSENLRLAVVSCSSIWSGYMNAYEMLARRADLDLIVHCGDYAYDVPDPQELRNMPYRAVNRLKPASLHDHRQRYRYYRLDPHLRAAHQQHPWSIIWDNHDVLTDAPQNESIQAFFEWIFSWILQLENASRRLVESCPICAGRIALLILPHAPC
;
A
#
# COMPACT_ATOMS: atom_id res chain seq x y z
N MET A 1 8.55 -39.52 -33.07
CA MET A 1 7.85 -39.92 -34.31
C MET A 1 6.61 -40.72 -33.94
N SER A 2 5.44 -40.18 -34.31
CA SER A 2 4.17 -40.88 -34.61
C SER A 2 3.87 -42.19 -33.86
N LEU A 3 2.99 -42.12 -32.86
CA LEU A 3 2.21 -43.25 -32.37
C LEU A 3 1.20 -43.68 -33.45
N SER A 4 1.21 -44.97 -33.82
CA SER A 4 0.18 -45.59 -34.66
C SER A 4 -0.25 -46.95 -34.11
N ARG A 5 -1.54 -47.01 -33.80
CA ARG A 5 -2.53 -48.09 -33.96
C ARG A 5 -2.20 -49.50 -33.44
N ARG A 6 -2.98 -49.91 -32.43
CA ARG A 6 -3.63 -51.22 -32.43
C ARG A 6 -5.14 -51.05 -32.24
N LEU A 7 -5.86 -51.20 -33.35
CA LEU A 7 -7.24 -51.68 -33.36
C LEU A 7 -7.19 -53.20 -33.19
N PHE A 8 -8.07 -53.76 -32.36
CA PHE A 8 -8.64 -55.08 -32.63
C PHE A 8 -10.10 -55.10 -32.20
N PHE A 9 -10.93 -55.52 -33.15
CA PHE A 9 -12.39 -55.61 -33.10
C PHE A 9 -12.84 -56.82 -32.26
N GLY A 10 -13.94 -56.65 -31.53
CA GLY A 10 -14.76 -57.74 -31.00
C GLY A 10 -16.23 -57.34 -31.11
N ILE A 11 -16.94 -57.97 -32.03
CA ILE A 11 -18.37 -57.77 -32.33
C ILE A 11 -19.21 -58.44 -31.24
N GLY A 12 -20.24 -57.75 -30.75
CA GLY A 12 -21.26 -58.31 -29.85
C GLY A 12 -22.54 -57.48 -29.92
N SER A 13 -23.41 -57.84 -30.86
CA SER A 13 -24.76 -57.29 -31.01
C SER A 13 -25.63 -57.70 -29.82
N GLY A 14 -26.09 -56.75 -29.01
CA GLY A 14 -26.98 -57.00 -27.88
C GLY A 14 -27.91 -55.81 -27.63
N MET A 15 -29.20 -56.05 -27.77
CA MET A 15 -30.30 -55.10 -27.61
C MET A 15 -30.36 -54.46 -26.21
N GLY A 16 -30.63 -53.16 -26.18
CA GLY A 16 -31.54 -52.51 -25.23
C GLY A 16 -31.13 -52.43 -23.76
N LEU A 17 -30.57 -51.28 -23.36
CA LEU A 17 -31.14 -50.44 -22.29
C LEU A 17 -30.49 -49.05 -22.38
N CYS A 18 -31.28 -48.04 -22.75
CA CYS A 18 -30.88 -46.65 -22.70
C CYS A 18 -30.85 -46.21 -21.23
N GLY A 19 -29.73 -46.47 -20.55
CA GLY A 19 -29.46 -45.92 -19.23
C GLY A 19 -29.18 -44.44 -19.35
N LEU A 20 -30.17 -43.61 -18.99
CA LEU A 20 -29.99 -42.19 -18.73
C LEU A 20 -28.91 -42.02 -17.64
N LEU A 21 -27.68 -41.73 -18.04
CA LEU A 21 -26.71 -41.13 -17.13
C LEU A 21 -27.27 -39.77 -16.75
N PRO A 22 -27.48 -39.46 -15.45
CA PRO A 22 -27.80 -38.11 -15.06
C PRO A 22 -26.56 -37.29 -15.41
N THR A 23 -26.68 -36.42 -16.40
CA THR A 23 -25.74 -35.32 -16.56
C THR A 23 -25.86 -34.50 -15.29
N GLN A 24 -24.98 -34.74 -14.33
CA GLN A 24 -24.75 -33.80 -13.24
C GLN A 24 -24.27 -32.52 -13.92
N LYS A 25 -25.20 -31.58 -14.13
CA LYS A 25 -24.85 -30.18 -14.31
C LYS A 25 -24.10 -29.80 -13.04
N LEU A 26 -22.77 -29.83 -13.06
CA LEU A 26 -21.98 -29.14 -12.05
C LEU A 26 -22.46 -27.70 -12.07
N ALA A 27 -23.08 -27.28 -10.97
CA ALA A 27 -23.56 -25.94 -10.76
C ALA A 27 -22.35 -24.99 -10.72
N ALA A 28 -21.93 -24.50 -11.88
CA ALA A 28 -20.91 -23.45 -12.01
C ALA A 28 -21.42 -22.06 -11.57
N ALA A 29 -22.66 -21.97 -11.06
CA ALA A 29 -23.34 -20.73 -10.71
C ALA A 29 -23.05 -20.23 -9.28
N ASP A 30 -22.50 -21.06 -8.39
CA ASP A 30 -22.30 -20.71 -6.97
C ASP A 30 -20.87 -20.19 -6.68
N THR A 31 -19.88 -20.64 -7.45
CA THR A 31 -18.48 -20.25 -7.27
C THR A 31 -18.19 -18.83 -7.76
N SER A 32 -18.91 -18.35 -8.77
CA SER A 32 -18.71 -16.99 -9.32
C SER A 32 -19.29 -15.90 -8.41
N VAL A 33 -20.45 -16.16 -7.80
CA VAL A 33 -21.08 -15.26 -6.82
C VAL A 33 -20.27 -15.20 -5.53
N SER A 34 -19.86 -16.36 -4.99
CA SER A 34 -18.95 -16.44 -3.83
C SER A 34 -17.64 -15.70 -4.08
N ARG A 35 -17.01 -15.90 -5.26
CA ARG A 35 -15.76 -15.24 -5.63
C ARG A 35 -15.93 -13.72 -5.77
N ARG A 36 -17.02 -13.25 -6.38
CA ARG A 36 -17.30 -11.80 -6.49
C ARG A 36 -17.49 -11.18 -5.12
N LYS A 37 -18.28 -11.81 -4.24
CA LYS A 37 -18.48 -11.34 -2.87
C LYS A 37 -17.17 -11.30 -2.08
N HIS A 38 -16.32 -12.32 -2.23
CA HIS A 38 -14.99 -12.35 -1.61
C HIS A 38 -14.12 -11.19 -2.08
N PHE A 39 -14.06 -10.89 -3.39
CA PHE A 39 -13.32 -9.74 -3.91
C PHE A 39 -13.91 -8.39 -3.45
N GLU A 40 -15.23 -8.27 -3.39
CA GLU A 40 -15.88 -7.07 -2.84
C GLU A 40 -15.56 -6.88 -1.36
N ASP A 41 -15.60 -7.95 -0.56
CA ASP A 41 -15.28 -7.90 0.86
C ASP A 41 -13.78 -7.61 1.10
N LEU A 42 -12.87 -8.18 0.30
CA LEU A 42 -11.45 -7.81 0.28
C LEU A 42 -11.25 -6.33 -0.02
N SER A 43 -11.93 -5.84 -1.06
CA SER A 43 -11.85 -4.43 -1.47
C SER A 43 -12.42 -3.46 -0.44
N LYS A 44 -13.24 -3.95 0.51
CA LYS A 44 -13.75 -3.16 1.63
C LYS A 44 -12.82 -3.22 2.83
N ILE A 45 -12.34 -4.40 3.20
CA ILE A 45 -11.49 -4.59 4.39
C ILE A 45 -10.17 -3.84 4.24
N PHE A 46 -9.51 -3.97 3.09
CA PHE A 46 -8.24 -3.31 2.79
C PHE A 46 -8.43 -2.27 1.67
N ALA A 47 -9.47 -1.44 1.78
CA ALA A 47 -9.87 -0.48 0.74
C ALA A 47 -8.74 0.48 0.32
N TYR A 48 -7.85 0.82 1.26
CA TYR A 48 -6.74 1.74 1.06
C TYR A 48 -5.41 1.03 0.74
N GLY A 49 -5.46 -0.28 0.55
CA GLY A 49 -4.33 -1.12 0.18
C GLY A 49 -3.30 -1.29 1.30
N VAL A 50 -2.09 -1.58 0.88
CA VAL A 50 -0.93 -1.78 1.75
C VAL A 50 0.18 -0.82 1.34
N ALA A 51 1.11 -0.56 2.25
CA ALA A 51 2.29 0.24 1.96
C ALA A 51 3.45 -0.19 2.85
N SER A 52 4.67 0.17 2.43
CA SER A 52 5.86 0.02 3.25
C SER A 52 6.78 1.22 3.09
N GLY A 53 7.59 1.51 4.10
CA GLY A 53 8.45 2.68 4.04
C GLY A 53 9.55 2.77 5.06
N ASP A 54 10.33 3.83 4.87
CA ASP A 54 11.59 4.13 5.51
C ASP A 54 12.45 2.88 5.80
N PRO A 55 12.90 2.19 4.73
CA PRO A 55 13.66 0.97 4.89
C PRO A 55 15.03 1.27 5.52
N LEU A 56 15.39 0.47 6.53
CA LEU A 56 16.77 0.35 7.00
C LEU A 56 17.33 -1.00 6.55
N LYS A 57 18.58 -1.28 6.94
CA LYS A 57 19.27 -2.53 6.57
C LYS A 57 18.63 -3.79 7.14
N ASP A 58 17.94 -3.67 8.27
CA ASP A 58 17.42 -4.77 9.08
C ASP A 58 15.93 -4.63 9.36
N ARG A 59 15.25 -3.62 8.79
CA ARG A 59 13.83 -3.38 9.06
C ARG A 59 13.16 -2.52 8.02
N VAL A 60 11.83 -2.53 8.03
CA VAL A 60 10.98 -1.64 7.24
C VAL A 60 9.65 -1.41 7.96
N ILE A 61 9.05 -0.23 7.79
CA ILE A 61 7.66 -0.03 8.21
C ILE A 61 6.74 -0.77 7.26
N LEU A 62 5.79 -1.53 7.80
CA LEU A 62 4.63 -2.04 7.06
C LEU A 62 3.38 -1.30 7.52
N TRP A 63 2.49 -0.98 6.59
CA TRP A 63 1.28 -0.22 6.86
C TRP A 63 0.06 -0.76 6.12
N THR A 64 -1.09 -0.69 6.78
CA THR A 64 -2.41 -0.84 6.15
C THR A 64 -3.48 -0.13 7.00
N HIS A 65 -4.65 0.11 6.42
CA HIS A 65 -5.87 0.49 7.14
C HIS A 65 -6.88 -0.64 7.00
N VAL A 66 -7.60 -0.94 8.07
CA VAL A 66 -8.57 -2.05 8.12
C VAL A 66 -9.98 -1.53 8.44
N ASP A 67 -10.99 -2.07 7.76
CA ASP A 67 -12.41 -1.82 8.06
C ASP A 67 -12.78 -2.32 9.46
N GLU A 68 -13.33 -1.44 10.31
CA GLU A 68 -13.61 -1.73 11.72
C GLU A 68 -14.80 -2.68 11.94
N ARG A 69 -15.75 -2.71 11.00
CA ARG A 69 -17.00 -3.51 11.10
C ARG A 69 -17.74 -3.33 12.42
N GLY A 70 -17.68 -2.13 13.00
CA GLY A 70 -18.30 -1.79 14.27
C GLY A 70 -17.59 -2.39 15.50
N GLN A 71 -16.34 -2.83 15.38
CA GLN A 71 -15.51 -3.30 16.49
C GLN A 71 -14.68 -2.16 17.08
N ASP A 72 -14.46 -2.19 18.41
CA ASP A 72 -13.65 -1.19 19.13
C ASP A 72 -12.15 -1.32 18.85
N HIS A 73 -11.71 -2.49 18.39
CA HIS A 73 -10.37 -2.75 17.88
C HIS A 73 -10.43 -3.97 16.95
N VAL A 74 -9.54 -4.02 15.95
CA VAL A 74 -9.44 -5.14 15.02
C VAL A 74 -8.08 -5.79 15.14
N LEU A 75 -8.03 -7.10 15.42
CA LEU A 75 -6.80 -7.88 15.35
C LEU A 75 -6.33 -8.01 13.90
N VAL A 76 -5.09 -7.61 13.65
CA VAL A 76 -4.43 -7.68 12.34
C VAL A 76 -3.19 -8.55 12.47
N GLU A 77 -3.18 -9.68 11.77
CA GLU A 77 -1.99 -10.51 11.62
C GLU A 77 -1.18 -10.00 10.43
N TRP A 78 0.14 -10.16 10.46
CA TRP A 78 1.02 -9.78 9.36
C TRP A 78 2.14 -10.80 9.18
N GLU A 79 2.59 -10.92 7.93
CA GLU A 79 3.66 -11.84 7.55
C GLU A 79 4.57 -11.15 6.53
N VAL A 80 5.86 -11.49 6.58
CA VAL A 80 6.88 -11.11 5.60
C VAL A 80 7.62 -12.35 5.13
N ALA A 81 7.80 -12.48 3.82
CA ALA A 81 8.44 -13.59 3.15
C ALA A 81 9.47 -13.15 2.11
N LEU A 82 10.34 -14.08 1.69
CA LEU A 82 11.32 -13.87 0.62
C LEU A 82 10.72 -14.06 -0.78
N ASP A 83 9.56 -14.69 -0.86
CA ASP A 83 8.84 -15.00 -2.09
C ASP A 83 7.36 -14.56 -1.98
N PRO A 84 6.70 -14.26 -3.11
CA PRO A 84 5.32 -13.77 -3.11
C PRO A 84 4.28 -14.85 -2.77
N GLU A 85 4.65 -16.13 -2.81
CA GLU A 85 3.81 -17.27 -2.44
C GLU A 85 3.78 -17.50 -0.91
N PHE A 86 4.68 -16.87 -0.16
CA PHE A 86 4.88 -17.02 1.29
C PHE A 86 5.37 -18.43 1.72
N GLU A 87 6.10 -19.12 0.85
CA GLU A 87 6.75 -20.41 1.17
C GLU A 87 7.93 -20.22 2.14
N ASN A 88 8.66 -19.10 2.03
CA ASN A 88 9.79 -18.75 2.88
C ASN A 88 9.47 -17.53 3.74
N THR A 89 8.55 -17.71 4.69
CA THR A 89 8.19 -16.68 5.66
C THR A 89 9.32 -16.46 6.67
N VAL A 90 9.74 -15.20 6.84
CA VAL A 90 10.90 -14.81 7.67
C VAL A 90 10.52 -13.99 8.90
N SER A 91 9.32 -13.41 8.92
CA SER A 91 8.83 -12.60 10.03
C SER A 91 7.30 -12.64 10.06
N ILE A 92 6.72 -12.80 11.24
CA ILE A 92 5.27 -12.80 11.46
C ILE A 92 4.94 -12.07 12.74
N GLY A 93 3.71 -11.59 12.86
CA GLY A 93 3.23 -11.03 14.12
C GLY A 93 1.79 -10.60 14.07
N THR A 94 1.39 -9.88 15.11
CA THR A 94 0.04 -9.33 15.27
C THR A 94 0.09 -7.90 15.78
N ALA A 95 -0.90 -7.09 15.42
CA ALA A 95 -1.15 -5.77 15.97
C ALA A 95 -2.65 -5.49 16.03
N TYR A 96 -3.03 -4.41 16.72
CA TYR A 96 -4.41 -3.95 16.78
C TYR A 96 -4.57 -2.65 15.98
N ALA A 97 -5.59 -2.62 15.13
CA ALA A 97 -6.12 -1.39 14.55
C ALA A 97 -7.18 -0.82 15.50
N GLU A 98 -7.07 0.47 15.84
CA GLU A 98 -7.90 1.10 16.87
C GLU A 98 -8.48 2.45 16.38
N PRO A 99 -9.58 2.95 16.96
CA PRO A 99 -10.15 4.26 16.64
C PRO A 99 -9.15 5.42 16.80
N SER A 100 -8.23 5.29 17.76
CA SER A 100 -7.18 6.25 18.08
C SER A 100 -6.24 6.49 16.89
N SER A 101 -5.98 5.47 16.06
CA SER A 101 -5.12 5.52 14.88
C SER A 101 -5.88 5.53 13.56
N ASP A 102 -7.20 5.81 13.59
CA ASP A 102 -8.08 5.68 12.43
C ASP A 102 -8.09 4.26 11.83
N PHE A 103 -7.95 3.24 12.67
CA PHE A 103 -7.84 1.83 12.27
C PHE A 103 -6.69 1.54 11.28
N THR A 104 -5.67 2.40 11.29
CA THR A 104 -4.38 2.12 10.65
C THR A 104 -3.49 1.27 11.55
N VAL A 105 -2.66 0.44 10.94
CA VAL A 105 -1.63 -0.37 11.61
C VAL A 105 -0.28 0.01 11.03
N LYS A 106 0.72 0.12 11.90
CA LYS A 106 2.13 0.32 11.57
C LYS A 106 3.00 -0.68 12.30
N ILE A 107 3.84 -1.40 11.56
CA ILE A 107 4.71 -2.44 12.09
C ILE A 107 6.18 -2.08 11.82
N ASP A 108 7.02 -2.06 12.84
CA ASP A 108 8.49 -2.12 12.70
C ASP A 108 8.90 -3.57 12.40
N ALA A 109 8.86 -3.98 11.14
CA ALA A 109 9.17 -5.36 10.78
C ALA A 109 10.69 -5.55 10.71
N ILE A 110 11.25 -6.33 11.64
CA ILE A 110 12.67 -6.74 11.63
C ILE A 110 12.87 -7.85 10.61
N LEU A 111 13.89 -7.71 9.75
CA LEU A 111 14.17 -8.54 8.59
C LEU A 111 15.64 -8.96 8.52
N PRO A 112 15.94 -10.19 8.06
CA PRO A 112 17.27 -10.80 8.24
C PRO A 112 18.35 -10.29 7.28
N PHE A 113 17.99 -9.80 6.09
CA PHE A 113 18.93 -9.47 5.02
C PHE A 113 18.75 -8.03 4.52
N ALA A 114 19.87 -7.31 4.42
CA ALA A 114 19.97 -5.97 3.84
C ALA A 114 19.87 -5.99 2.31
N GLY A 115 19.46 -4.88 1.69
CA GLY A 115 19.38 -4.73 0.24
C GLY A 115 18.45 -5.73 -0.45
N THR A 116 17.54 -6.37 0.30
CA THR A 116 16.80 -7.56 -0.13
C THR A 116 15.34 -7.21 -0.37
N THR A 117 14.78 -7.75 -1.45
CA THR A 117 13.34 -7.64 -1.73
C THR A 117 12.58 -8.63 -0.85
N TYR A 118 11.51 -8.16 -0.22
CA TYR A 118 10.58 -8.98 0.55
C TYR A 118 9.16 -8.76 0.07
N TYR A 119 8.29 -9.71 0.39
CA TYR A 119 6.86 -9.64 0.17
C TYR A 119 6.15 -9.66 1.52
N TYR A 120 5.06 -8.92 1.65
CA TYR A 120 4.33 -8.81 2.91
C TYR A 120 2.83 -8.79 2.67
N ARG A 121 2.07 -9.27 3.66
CA ARG A 121 0.60 -9.25 3.64
C ARG A 121 0.05 -9.16 5.05
N PHE A 122 -1.20 -8.74 5.16
CA PHE A 122 -1.95 -8.64 6.40
C PHE A 122 -3.18 -9.55 6.37
N ARG A 123 -3.67 -9.97 7.54
CA ARG A 123 -4.94 -10.69 7.68
C ARG A 123 -5.82 -10.03 8.73
N ALA A 124 -7.06 -9.75 8.36
CA ALA A 124 -8.09 -9.26 9.26
C ALA A 124 -9.47 -9.79 8.83
N HIS A 125 -10.36 -10.05 9.78
CA HIS A 125 -11.70 -10.60 9.52
C HIS A 125 -11.73 -11.88 8.64
N ASN A 126 -10.66 -12.68 8.68
CA ASN A 126 -10.41 -13.84 7.80
C ASN A 126 -10.15 -13.55 6.32
N TYR A 127 -9.80 -12.31 5.98
CA TYR A 127 -9.40 -11.90 4.65
C TYR A 127 -7.93 -11.49 4.62
N TRP A 128 -7.23 -11.86 3.56
CA TRP A 128 -5.86 -11.44 3.32
C TRP A 128 -5.84 -10.11 2.54
N SER A 129 -4.91 -9.22 2.86
CA SER A 129 -4.66 -8.04 2.05
C SER A 129 -4.08 -8.43 0.68
N PRO A 130 -4.04 -7.49 -0.29
CA PRO A 130 -3.10 -7.61 -1.41
C PRO A 130 -1.68 -7.82 -0.90
N VAL A 131 -0.88 -8.58 -1.65
CA VAL A 131 0.54 -8.80 -1.34
C VAL A 131 1.33 -7.55 -1.73
N GLY A 132 1.96 -6.92 -0.75
CA GLY A 132 2.90 -5.83 -0.97
C GLY A 132 4.31 -6.36 -1.22
N ARG A 133 5.12 -5.57 -1.91
CA ARG A 133 6.55 -5.75 -2.13
C ARG A 133 7.30 -4.60 -1.46
N THR A 134 8.39 -4.92 -0.80
CA THR A 134 9.25 -3.95 -0.13
C THR A 134 10.72 -4.31 -0.35
N LYS A 135 11.64 -3.42 0.05
CA LYS A 135 13.07 -3.66 -0.02
C LYS A 135 13.79 -3.04 1.18
N THR A 136 14.65 -3.79 1.86
CA THR A 136 15.53 -3.23 2.90
C THR A 136 16.65 -2.40 2.28
N ALA A 137 17.16 -1.41 3.02
CA ALA A 137 18.31 -0.63 2.56
C ALA A 137 19.56 -1.54 2.46
N PRO A 138 20.43 -1.37 1.47
CA PRO A 138 21.68 -2.11 1.39
C PRO A 138 22.70 -1.58 2.43
N GLU A 139 23.60 -2.43 2.91
CA GLU A 139 24.72 -1.96 3.77
C GLU A 139 25.68 -1.06 3.00
N LYS A 140 25.92 -1.40 1.73
CA LYS A 140 26.70 -0.63 0.75
C LYS A 140 26.05 -0.82 -0.61
N SER A 141 26.04 0.23 -1.42
CA SER A 141 25.66 0.11 -2.82
C SER A 141 26.52 1.03 -3.69
N GLU A 142 26.87 0.55 -4.87
CA GLU A 142 27.49 1.37 -5.92
C GLU A 142 26.44 2.17 -6.69
N ASN A 143 25.19 1.69 -6.72
CA ASN A 143 24.10 2.30 -7.48
C ASN A 143 22.77 2.21 -6.71
N LEU A 144 22.00 3.29 -6.72
CA LEU A 144 20.62 3.32 -6.23
C LEU A 144 19.71 3.89 -7.31
N ARG A 145 18.55 3.27 -7.51
CA ARG A 145 17.50 3.74 -8.40
C ARG A 145 16.37 4.31 -7.56
N LEU A 146 16.31 5.62 -7.51
CA LEU A 146 15.28 6.37 -6.79
C LEU A 146 14.28 6.95 -7.79
N ALA A 147 13.01 6.95 -7.41
CA ALA A 147 12.03 7.85 -8.00
C ALA A 147 11.76 8.99 -7.02
N VAL A 148 11.76 10.23 -7.50
CA VAL A 148 11.48 11.41 -6.69
C VAL A 148 10.20 12.04 -7.20
N VAL A 149 9.27 12.29 -6.28
CA VAL A 149 7.93 12.84 -6.55
C VAL A 149 7.58 13.90 -5.50
N SER A 150 6.65 14.78 -5.82
CA SER A 150 6.08 15.78 -4.90
C SER A 150 4.77 16.29 -5.48
N CYS A 151 4.05 17.12 -4.72
CA CYS A 151 2.94 17.91 -5.24
C CYS A 151 1.86 17.05 -5.92
N SER A 152 1.36 16.07 -5.17
CA SER A 152 0.42 15.06 -5.67
C SER A 152 -1.03 15.53 -5.63
N SER A 153 -1.34 16.66 -6.25
CA SER A 153 -2.71 17.16 -6.22
C SER A 153 -3.67 16.25 -6.98
N ILE A 154 -4.59 15.61 -6.26
CA ILE A 154 -5.76 14.87 -6.79
C ILE A 154 -6.68 15.75 -7.64
N TRP A 155 -6.55 17.06 -7.48
CA TRP A 155 -7.34 18.04 -8.20
C TRP A 155 -6.76 18.30 -9.58
N SER A 156 -5.44 18.19 -9.72
CA SER A 156 -4.69 18.49 -10.95
C SER A 156 -4.80 17.43 -12.04
N GLY A 157 -5.26 16.20 -11.74
CA GLY A 157 -5.42 15.17 -12.76
C GLY A 157 -5.40 13.73 -12.24
N TYR A 158 -5.31 12.79 -13.17
CA TYR A 158 -5.07 11.38 -12.87
C TYR A 158 -3.64 11.16 -12.37
N MET A 159 -3.49 10.23 -11.44
CA MET A 159 -2.22 9.80 -10.85
C MET A 159 -1.39 8.88 -11.77
N ASN A 160 -1.35 9.17 -13.07
CA ASN A 160 -0.69 8.33 -14.09
C ASN A 160 0.81 8.13 -13.83
N ALA A 161 1.48 9.13 -13.24
CA ALA A 161 2.89 8.99 -12.85
C ALA A 161 3.09 7.83 -11.87
N TYR A 162 2.17 7.65 -10.91
CA TYR A 162 2.20 6.53 -9.98
C TYR A 162 1.91 5.20 -10.66
N GLU A 163 1.07 5.16 -11.70
CA GLU A 163 0.91 3.95 -12.50
C GLU A 163 2.24 3.52 -13.14
N MET A 164 2.96 4.48 -13.72
CA MET A 164 4.26 4.21 -14.34
C MET A 164 5.29 3.74 -13.31
N LEU A 165 5.30 4.32 -12.11
CA LEU A 165 6.18 3.88 -11.03
C LEU A 165 5.83 2.47 -10.53
N ALA A 166 4.54 2.15 -10.41
CA ALA A 166 4.07 0.82 -10.00
C ALA A 166 4.48 -0.28 -11.00
N ARG A 167 4.61 0.05 -12.28
CA ARG A 167 5.05 -0.89 -13.33
C ARG A 167 6.56 -1.14 -13.33
N ARG A 168 7.33 -0.36 -12.59
CA ARG A 168 8.78 -0.54 -12.45
C ARG A 168 9.07 -1.49 -11.31
N ALA A 169 9.87 -2.53 -11.56
CA ALA A 169 10.37 -3.42 -10.51
C ALA A 169 11.84 -3.13 -10.15
N ASP A 170 12.49 -2.20 -10.87
CA ASP A 170 13.91 -1.89 -10.76
C ASP A 170 14.23 -0.76 -9.77
N LEU A 171 13.20 -0.11 -9.19
CA LEU A 171 13.39 0.94 -8.19
C LEU A 171 13.71 0.35 -6.82
N ASP A 172 14.58 1.06 -6.09
CA ASP A 172 14.99 0.73 -4.74
C ASP A 172 14.13 1.45 -3.68
N LEU A 173 13.68 2.68 -3.99
CA LEU A 173 12.91 3.54 -3.08
C LEU A 173 12.18 4.64 -3.88
N ILE A 174 10.98 5.01 -3.42
CA ILE A 174 10.29 6.24 -3.82
C ILE A 174 10.49 7.30 -2.73
N VAL A 175 10.93 8.50 -3.11
CA VAL A 175 11.05 9.65 -2.21
C VAL A 175 9.96 10.66 -2.56
N HIS A 176 9.11 11.00 -1.58
CA HIS A 176 8.09 12.03 -1.72
C HIS A 176 8.49 13.29 -0.94
N CYS A 177 8.71 14.38 -1.65
CA CYS A 177 9.23 15.64 -1.10
C CYS A 177 8.12 16.59 -0.61
N GLY A 178 7.06 16.06 0.03
CA GLY A 178 5.96 16.87 0.52
C GLY A 178 4.85 17.18 -0.49
N ASP A 179 3.77 17.75 0.05
CA ASP A 179 2.47 17.89 -0.59
C ASP A 179 1.94 16.54 -1.07
N TYR A 180 1.98 15.56 -0.17
CA TYR A 180 1.42 14.24 -0.43
C TYR A 180 -0.10 14.34 -0.53
N ALA A 181 -0.72 15.08 0.38
CA ALA A 181 -2.14 15.40 0.35
C ALA A 181 -2.36 16.91 0.33
N TYR A 182 -3.09 17.40 -0.68
CA TYR A 182 -3.48 18.80 -0.76
C TYR A 182 -4.65 19.08 0.19
N ASP A 183 -4.60 20.22 0.88
CA ASP A 183 -5.66 20.73 1.76
C ASP A 183 -6.85 21.30 0.97
N VAL A 184 -6.58 22.06 -0.09
CA VAL A 184 -7.59 22.67 -0.98
C VAL A 184 -7.16 22.63 -2.45
N PRO A 185 -8.12 22.61 -3.40
CA PRO A 185 -7.82 22.79 -4.82
C PRO A 185 -7.53 24.25 -5.14
N ASP A 186 -6.55 24.48 -6.00
CA ASP A 186 -6.46 25.77 -6.71
C ASP A 186 -7.59 25.87 -7.76
N PRO A 187 -8.14 27.08 -8.02
CA PRO A 187 -9.23 27.24 -8.99
C PRO A 187 -8.92 26.68 -10.38
N GLN A 188 -7.66 26.68 -10.79
CA GLN A 188 -7.20 26.18 -12.08
C GLN A 188 -7.19 24.65 -12.15
N GLU A 189 -7.02 23.96 -11.02
CA GLU A 189 -6.95 22.50 -10.94
C GLU A 189 -8.32 21.85 -11.15
N LEU A 190 -9.40 22.48 -10.68
CA LEU A 190 -10.77 21.94 -10.72
C LEU A 190 -11.25 21.51 -12.13
N ARG A 191 -10.60 22.01 -13.20
CA ARG A 191 -10.93 21.68 -14.59
C ARG A 191 -10.35 20.35 -15.07
N ASN A 192 -9.29 19.86 -14.42
CA ASN A 192 -8.56 18.66 -14.83
C ASN A 192 -8.90 17.43 -13.98
N MET A 193 -9.93 17.55 -13.14
CA MET A 193 -10.27 16.54 -12.16
C MET A 193 -10.92 15.29 -12.79
N PRO A 194 -10.39 14.09 -12.55
CA PRO A 194 -10.98 12.86 -13.05
C PRO A 194 -12.19 12.37 -12.26
N TYR A 195 -12.26 12.74 -10.97
CA TYR A 195 -13.27 12.27 -10.02
C TYR A 195 -13.93 13.47 -9.33
N ARG A 196 -15.20 13.32 -8.94
CA ARG A 196 -15.90 14.36 -8.19
C ARG A 196 -15.35 14.42 -6.77
N ALA A 197 -14.67 15.52 -6.44
CA ALA A 197 -14.27 15.87 -5.08
C ALA A 197 -15.40 15.66 -4.07
N VAL A 198 -15.16 14.84 -3.04
CA VAL A 198 -16.12 14.64 -1.94
C VAL A 198 -16.12 15.86 -1.00
N ASN A 199 -14.94 16.45 -0.73
CA ASN A 199 -14.79 17.66 0.05
C ASN A 199 -13.67 18.54 -0.53
N ARG A 200 -13.99 19.80 -0.85
CA ARG A 200 -13.06 20.81 -1.40
C ARG A 200 -12.63 21.85 -0.38
N LEU A 201 -13.19 21.80 0.82
CA LEU A 201 -12.84 22.72 1.90
C LEU A 201 -11.52 22.31 2.53
N LYS A 202 -10.83 23.31 3.07
CA LYS A 202 -9.63 23.11 3.85
C LYS A 202 -9.97 22.27 5.08
N PRO A 203 -9.20 21.21 5.42
CA PRO A 203 -9.46 20.41 6.61
C PRO A 203 -9.42 21.28 7.87
N ALA A 204 -10.50 21.21 8.67
CA ALA A 204 -10.66 21.99 9.89
C ALA A 204 -10.63 21.12 11.15
N SER A 205 -10.47 19.80 11.00
CA SER A 205 -10.41 18.82 12.08
C SER A 205 -9.56 17.61 11.71
N LEU A 206 -9.15 16.81 12.71
CA LEU A 206 -8.56 15.49 12.53
C LEU A 206 -9.42 14.59 11.63
N HIS A 207 -10.74 14.64 11.80
CA HIS A 207 -11.67 13.89 10.97
C HIS A 207 -11.57 14.29 9.50
N ASP A 208 -11.55 15.58 9.18
CA ASP A 208 -11.44 16.07 7.80
C ASP A 208 -10.13 15.64 7.14
N HIS A 209 -9.03 15.66 7.91
CA HIS A 209 -7.73 15.18 7.46
C HIS A 209 -7.73 13.68 7.15
N ARG A 210 -8.25 12.85 8.07
CA ARG A 210 -8.42 11.42 7.84
C ARG A 210 -9.26 11.15 6.58
N GLN A 211 -10.35 11.88 6.39
CA GLN A 211 -11.16 11.79 5.17
C GLN A 211 -10.40 12.19 3.91
N ARG A 212 -9.52 13.20 3.99
CA ARG A 212 -8.66 13.60 2.88
C ARG A 212 -7.69 12.48 2.49
N TYR A 213 -6.99 11.89 3.46
CA TYR A 213 -6.08 10.76 3.19
C TYR A 213 -6.82 9.53 2.65
N ARG A 214 -7.99 9.20 3.21
CA ARG A 214 -8.88 8.15 2.68
C ARG A 214 -9.16 8.38 1.20
N TYR A 215 -9.60 9.59 0.85
CA TYR A 215 -9.92 9.95 -0.53
C TYR A 215 -8.70 9.83 -1.46
N TYR A 216 -7.54 10.32 -1.04
CA TYR A 216 -6.27 10.13 -1.77
C TYR A 216 -5.96 8.65 -2.02
N ARG A 217 -6.08 7.82 -0.97
CA ARG A 217 -5.81 6.38 -1.05
C ARG A 217 -6.87 5.59 -1.81
N LEU A 218 -7.97 6.22 -2.24
CA LEU A 218 -8.91 5.61 -3.19
C LEU A 218 -8.38 5.61 -4.63
N ASP A 219 -7.32 6.36 -4.95
CA ASP A 219 -6.70 6.27 -6.26
C ASP A 219 -5.97 4.92 -6.45
N PRO A 220 -6.31 4.14 -7.51
CA PRO A 220 -5.73 2.82 -7.72
C PRO A 220 -4.24 2.86 -8.11
N HIS A 221 -3.79 3.92 -8.78
CA HIS A 221 -2.40 4.06 -9.22
C HIS A 221 -1.50 4.40 -8.05
N LEU A 222 -1.95 5.29 -7.16
CA LEU A 222 -1.29 5.57 -5.91
C LEU A 222 -1.18 4.30 -5.06
N ARG A 223 -2.28 3.56 -4.86
CA ARG A 223 -2.24 2.28 -4.12
C ARG A 223 -1.26 1.28 -4.74
N ALA A 224 -1.24 1.14 -6.06
CA ALA A 224 -0.34 0.22 -6.75
C ALA A 224 1.14 0.59 -6.55
N ALA A 225 1.48 1.88 -6.58
CA ALA A 225 2.85 2.34 -6.35
C ALA A 225 3.31 2.12 -4.90
N HIS A 226 2.40 2.30 -3.93
CA HIS A 226 2.62 1.96 -2.52
C HIS A 226 2.76 0.47 -2.26
N GLN A 227 1.98 -0.34 -2.97
CA GLN A 227 2.07 -1.80 -2.87
C GLN A 227 3.40 -2.32 -3.44
N GLN A 228 3.99 -1.66 -4.44
CA GLN A 228 5.14 -2.16 -5.18
C GLN A 228 6.52 -1.83 -4.57
N HIS A 229 6.63 -0.68 -3.89
CA HIS A 229 7.89 -0.09 -3.47
C HIS A 229 7.85 0.40 -2.03
N PRO A 230 9.00 0.40 -1.30
CA PRO A 230 9.11 1.18 -0.09
C PRO A 230 9.16 2.68 -0.42
N TRP A 231 8.63 3.53 0.47
CA TRP A 231 8.71 4.99 0.33
C TRP A 231 9.37 5.68 1.51
N SER A 232 9.96 6.84 1.26
CA SER A 232 10.30 7.82 2.30
C SER A 232 9.59 9.12 1.98
N ILE A 233 8.83 9.64 2.94
CA ILE A 233 7.89 10.74 2.74
C ILE A 233 8.17 11.80 3.80
N ILE A 234 8.44 13.02 3.36
CA ILE A 234 8.46 14.22 4.20
C ILE A 234 7.20 15.04 3.90
N TRP A 235 6.67 15.75 4.89
CA TRP A 235 5.55 16.68 4.69
C TRP A 235 6.03 18.00 4.07
N ASP A 236 5.10 18.76 3.51
CA ASP A 236 5.23 20.20 3.24
C ASP A 236 3.95 20.94 3.68
N ASN A 237 3.79 22.21 3.29
CA ASN A 237 2.76 23.10 3.79
C ASN A 237 1.33 22.56 3.60
N HIS A 238 1.03 21.89 2.47
CA HIS A 238 -0.34 21.41 2.24
C HIS A 238 -0.71 20.20 3.12
N ASP A 239 0.28 19.46 3.63
CA ASP A 239 0.03 18.28 4.46
C ASP A 239 -0.35 18.65 5.90
N VAL A 240 0.20 19.74 6.43
CA VAL A 240 0.10 20.07 7.88
C VAL A 240 -0.36 21.49 8.21
N LEU A 241 -0.22 22.47 7.31
CA LEU A 241 -0.59 23.88 7.56
C LEU A 241 -2.04 24.16 7.14
N THR A 242 -2.96 23.57 7.90
CA THR A 242 -4.41 23.62 7.64
C THR A 242 -5.20 24.54 8.59
N ASP A 243 -6.53 24.54 8.47
CA ASP A 243 -7.41 25.26 9.42
C ASP A 243 -7.61 24.47 10.73
N ALA A 244 -7.30 23.16 10.73
CA ALA A 244 -7.25 22.34 11.93
C ALA A 244 -6.08 22.70 12.86
N PRO A 245 -6.17 22.42 14.18
CA PRO A 245 -5.02 22.48 15.07
C PRO A 245 -3.83 21.68 14.53
N GLN A 246 -2.62 22.23 14.62
CA GLN A 246 -1.42 21.64 13.99
C GLN A 246 -1.10 20.22 14.50
N ASN A 247 -1.40 19.93 15.77
CA ASN A 247 -1.24 18.59 16.32
C ASN A 247 -2.18 17.56 15.66
N GLU A 248 -3.37 17.98 15.24
CA GLU A 248 -4.34 17.09 14.56
C GLU A 248 -3.92 16.79 13.11
N SER A 249 -3.43 17.80 12.37
CA SER A 249 -2.92 17.59 11.01
C SER A 249 -1.67 16.70 11.02
N ILE A 250 -0.76 16.94 11.97
CA ILE A 250 0.42 16.08 12.19
C ILE A 250 0.00 14.67 12.59
N GLN A 251 -0.98 14.51 13.47
CA GLN A 251 -1.50 13.20 13.86
C GLN A 251 -2.03 12.44 12.63
N ALA A 252 -2.88 13.07 11.81
CA ALA A 252 -3.42 12.44 10.62
C ALA A 252 -2.32 12.03 9.62
N PHE A 253 -1.34 12.92 9.38
CA PHE A 253 -0.17 12.60 8.56
C PHE A 253 0.49 11.33 9.08
N PHE A 254 0.74 11.24 10.38
CA PHE A 254 1.38 10.07 10.96
C PHE A 254 0.49 8.86 11.16
N GLU A 255 -0.81 8.93 10.99
CA GLU A 255 -1.65 7.73 10.90
C GLU A 255 -1.55 7.15 9.49
N TRP A 256 -1.57 8.01 8.47
CA TRP A 256 -1.74 7.63 7.08
C TRP A 256 -0.43 7.51 6.28
N ILE A 257 0.65 8.11 6.76
CA ILE A 257 1.99 8.04 6.15
C ILE A 257 2.87 7.11 6.94
N PHE A 258 3.42 6.12 6.27
CA PHE A 258 4.16 4.98 6.83
C PHE A 258 5.68 5.29 6.97
N SER A 259 5.96 6.47 7.53
CA SER A 259 7.30 6.96 7.86
C SER A 259 7.61 6.92 9.37
N TRP A 260 8.89 6.74 9.71
CA TRP A 260 9.52 6.84 11.04
C TRP A 260 9.56 8.24 11.62
N ILE A 261 9.22 9.29 10.86
CA ILE A 261 9.39 10.69 11.30
C ILE A 261 8.50 11.05 12.52
N LEU A 262 7.86 10.08 13.17
CA LEU A 262 7.41 10.18 14.57
C LEU A 262 8.58 10.03 15.56
N GLN A 263 9.34 11.09 15.78
CA GLN A 263 9.72 11.53 17.13
C GLN A 263 10.38 12.89 17.00
N LEU A 264 9.63 13.94 17.37
CA LEU A 264 9.98 15.36 17.31
C LEU A 264 11.28 15.74 18.04
N GLU A 265 11.95 14.81 18.71
CA GLU A 265 13.25 15.04 19.37
C GLU A 265 14.47 14.60 18.56
N ASN A 266 14.34 13.80 17.49
CA ASN A 266 15.52 13.19 16.83
C ASN A 266 15.51 13.17 15.28
N ALA A 267 14.56 13.85 14.62
CA ALA A 267 14.41 13.81 13.17
C ALA A 267 15.68 14.21 12.39
N SER A 268 16.46 15.16 12.91
CA SER A 268 17.72 15.60 12.27
C SER A 268 18.84 14.55 12.37
N ARG A 269 18.88 13.77 13.46
CA ARG A 269 19.92 12.76 13.69
C ARG A 269 19.65 11.49 12.86
N ARG A 270 18.38 11.09 12.79
CA ARG A 270 17.99 9.85 12.11
C ARG A 270 18.00 9.95 10.59
N LEU A 271 17.72 11.11 9.99
CA LEU A 271 17.90 11.30 8.54
C LEU A 271 19.35 11.11 8.09
N VAL A 272 20.30 11.47 8.96
CA VAL A 272 21.74 11.25 8.73
C VAL A 272 22.13 9.78 8.93
N GLU A 273 21.46 9.08 9.85
CA GLU A 273 21.71 7.67 10.16
C GLU A 273 20.98 6.68 9.23
N SER A 274 19.80 7.04 8.71
CA SER A 274 18.99 6.22 7.79
C SER A 274 19.50 6.27 6.35
N CYS A 275 20.39 7.22 6.04
CA CYS A 275 21.06 7.31 4.75
C CYS A 275 22.56 7.57 4.94
N PRO A 276 23.42 6.52 4.95
CA PRO A 276 24.87 6.66 5.07
C PRO A 276 25.52 7.49 3.95
N ILE A 277 24.77 7.76 2.86
CA ILE A 277 25.21 8.54 1.70
C ILE A 277 25.07 10.05 1.95
N CYS A 278 24.15 10.48 2.82
CA CYS A 278 23.88 11.89 3.11
C CYS A 278 24.88 12.51 4.10
N ALA A 279 25.59 11.70 4.88
CA ALA A 279 26.58 12.15 5.87
C ALA A 279 27.78 12.90 5.25
N GLY A 280 27.97 12.84 3.93
CA GLY A 280 29.10 13.46 3.25
C GLY A 280 28.89 14.87 2.70
N ARG A 281 27.65 15.36 2.48
CA ARG A 281 27.44 16.62 1.72
C ARG A 281 26.02 17.20 1.66
N ILE A 282 25.19 17.07 2.69
CA ILE A 282 23.92 17.81 2.77
C ILE A 282 23.86 18.57 4.09
N ALA A 283 24.35 19.81 4.07
CA ALA A 283 23.90 20.82 5.01
C ALA A 283 22.45 21.17 4.61
N LEU A 284 21.48 20.48 5.21
CA LEU A 284 20.07 20.83 5.05
C LEU A 284 19.85 22.16 5.78
N LEU A 285 19.80 23.25 5.01
CA LEU A 285 19.32 24.53 5.49
C LEU A 285 17.89 24.33 5.98
N ILE A 286 17.71 24.39 7.29
CA ILE A 286 16.45 24.85 7.88
C ILE A 286 16.32 26.30 7.43
N LEU A 287 15.55 26.55 6.37
CA LEU A 287 15.21 27.92 6.00
C LEU A 287 14.25 28.45 7.08
N PRO A 288 14.61 29.51 7.82
CA PRO A 288 13.63 30.25 8.60
C PRO A 288 12.67 30.92 7.62
N HIS A 289 11.38 30.91 7.96
CA HIS A 289 10.28 31.67 7.34
C HIS A 289 10.64 32.50 6.09
N ALA A 290 10.27 31.99 4.92
CA ALA A 290 10.00 32.85 3.78
C ALA A 290 8.49 33.15 3.78
N PRO A 291 8.07 34.43 3.91
CA PRO A 291 6.67 34.80 3.71
C PRO A 291 6.36 34.72 2.20
N CYS A 292 5.19 34.19 1.86
CA CYS A 292 4.49 34.50 0.61
C CYS A 292 3.35 35.47 0.95
#